data_AF-A0A350I5V1-F1
#
_entry.id   AF-A0A350I5V1-F1
#
_cell.length_a   1.000
_cell.length_b   1.000
_cell.length_c   1.000
_cell.angle_alpha   90.00
_cell.angle_beta   90.00
_cell.angle_gamma   90.00
#
_symmetry.space_group_name_H-M   'P 1'
#
loop_
_entity.id
_entity.type
_entity.pdbx_description
1 polymer ?
#
loop_
_entity_poly.entity_id
_entity_poly.type
_entity_poly.pdbx_seq_one_letter_code
_entity_poly.pdbx_strand_id
1 'polypeptide(L)'
;MLYSILFTFYSCNSQGSLDNAQILLKQESNFCGKTKLDSKAIIIYQDKSDNFWFASDKGVYRYDGDNLILFTSNDGLKNYRIISVQEDKVGNLYFDTPEGVYKFNGEEFSTLPILE
;
A
#
# COMPACT_ATOMS: atom_id res chain seq x y z
N MET A 1 -49.05 1.69 -39.60
CA MET A 1 -48.00 1.46 -38.58
C MET A 1 -47.77 2.80 -37.88
N LEU A 2 -48.69 3.22 -37.01
CA LEU A 2 -48.60 3.19 -35.53
C LEU A 2 -47.23 3.57 -34.97
N TYR A 3 -47.01 4.88 -34.78
CA TYR A 3 -46.80 5.62 -33.52
C TYR A 3 -46.06 6.93 -33.90
N SER A 4 -46.76 8.04 -34.13
CA SER A 4 -47.15 9.07 -33.13
C SER A 4 -45.95 9.61 -32.35
N ILE A 5 -45.52 10.86 -32.64
CA ILE A 5 -45.77 12.07 -31.78
C ILE A 5 -44.81 12.06 -30.57
N LEU A 6 -43.96 13.04 -30.23
CA LEU A 6 -43.88 14.46 -30.53
C LEU A 6 -42.50 14.91 -29.96
N PHE A 7 -41.65 15.60 -30.73
CA PHE A 7 -40.57 16.37 -30.11
C PHE A 7 -41.20 17.64 -29.51
N THR A 8 -41.63 17.54 -28.25
CA THR A 8 -42.04 18.72 -27.49
C THR A 8 -40.81 19.36 -26.88
N PHE A 9 -40.49 20.55 -27.39
CA PHE A 9 -39.64 21.50 -26.72
C PHE A 9 -40.31 21.89 -25.40
N TYR A 10 -39.78 21.41 -24.28
CA TYR A 10 -40.00 22.04 -22.97
C TYR A 10 -38.67 22.61 -22.52
N SER A 11 -38.51 23.90 -22.78
CA SER A 11 -37.65 24.77 -21.98
C SER A 11 -38.21 24.77 -20.55
N CYS A 12 -37.40 24.51 -19.54
CA CYS A 12 -37.69 25.02 -18.22
C CYS A 12 -36.41 25.37 -17.47
N ASN A 13 -36.33 26.64 -17.13
CA ASN A 13 -35.38 27.27 -16.23
C ASN A 13 -35.18 26.44 -14.96
N SER A 14 -33.96 25.98 -14.71
CA SER A 14 -33.55 25.59 -13.35
C SER A 14 -33.08 26.82 -12.60
N GLN A 15 -33.99 27.71 -12.21
CA GLN A 15 -33.72 28.63 -11.11
C GLN A 15 -34.38 28.07 -9.85
N GLY A 16 -33.59 27.34 -9.09
CA GLY A 16 -33.94 26.79 -7.79
C GLY A 16 -32.66 26.57 -7.00
N SER A 17 -32.13 27.65 -6.44
CA SER A 17 -31.16 27.56 -5.36
C SER A 17 -31.85 26.94 -4.15
N LEU A 18 -31.27 25.89 -3.59
CA LEU A 18 -30.67 25.90 -2.26
C LEU A 18 -30.13 24.50 -1.98
N ASP A 19 -28.86 24.51 -1.59
CA ASP A 19 -28.27 23.61 -0.61
C ASP A 19 -28.33 22.12 -0.92
N ASN A 20 -27.29 21.64 -1.60
CA ASN A 20 -26.41 20.59 -1.09
C ASN A 20 -25.33 20.34 -2.15
N ALA A 21 -24.15 20.95 -1.97
CA ALA A 21 -22.93 20.51 -2.64
C ALA A 21 -22.53 19.13 -2.09
N GLN A 22 -23.29 18.11 -2.46
CA GLN A 22 -22.92 16.72 -2.35
C GLN A 22 -22.94 16.17 -3.76
N ILE A 23 -21.76 15.94 -4.34
CA ILE A 23 -21.42 14.81 -5.23
C ILE A 23 -19.96 15.05 -5.67
N LEU A 24 -19.13 14.01 -5.52
CA LEU A 24 -17.68 13.89 -5.78
C LEU A 24 -16.70 14.02 -4.60
N LEU A 25 -17.05 13.46 -3.45
CA LEU A 25 -16.10 12.58 -2.74
C LEU A 25 -16.88 11.40 -2.17
N LYS A 26 -17.32 10.51 -3.08
CA LYS A 26 -17.69 9.15 -2.67
C LYS A 26 -16.37 8.48 -2.28
N GLN A 27 -15.97 8.64 -1.02
CA GLN A 27 -14.93 7.84 -0.41
C GLN A 27 -15.42 6.40 -0.39
N GLU A 28 -15.17 5.67 -1.47
CA GLU A 28 -15.23 4.22 -1.44
C GLU A 28 -13.92 3.70 -0.87
N SER A 29 -13.67 3.95 0.43
CA SER A 29 -12.74 3.11 1.18
C SER A 29 -13.50 1.91 1.74
N ASN A 30 -14.19 1.18 0.87
CA ASN A 30 -14.61 -0.18 1.16
C ASN A 30 -13.42 -1.10 0.91
N PHE A 31 -12.36 -0.93 1.71
CA PHE A 31 -11.23 -1.85 1.67
C PHE A 31 -11.43 -2.93 2.73
N CYS A 32 -12.24 -3.92 2.35
CA CYS A 32 -12.49 -5.11 3.15
C CYS A 32 -11.22 -5.97 3.15
N GLY A 33 -10.53 -6.04 4.30
CA GLY A 33 -9.40 -6.95 4.53
C GLY A 33 -8.00 -6.33 4.55
N LYS A 34 -7.83 -5.00 4.57
CA LYS A 34 -6.49 -4.40 4.61
C LYS A 34 -5.94 -4.34 6.04
N THR A 35 -4.81 -5.02 6.25
CA THR A 35 -3.85 -4.67 7.31
C THR A 35 -3.69 -3.15 7.27
N LYS A 36 -4.08 -2.46 8.34
CA LYS A 36 -3.88 -1.02 8.46
C LYS A 36 -2.42 -0.79 8.75
N LEU A 37 -1.76 0.12 8.02
CA LEU A 37 -0.47 0.65 8.44
C LEU A 37 -0.70 1.38 9.76
N ASP A 38 -0.31 0.78 10.87
CA ASP A 38 -0.69 1.24 12.20
C ASP A 38 0.26 2.25 12.82
N SER A 39 1.39 2.49 12.14
CA SER A 39 2.56 3.15 12.71
C SER A 39 3.20 4.11 11.72
N LYS A 40 4.07 4.97 12.25
CA LYS A 40 4.89 5.89 11.47
C LYS A 40 5.90 5.07 10.67
N ALA A 41 5.72 4.97 9.37
CA ALA A 41 6.74 4.43 8.48
C ALA A 41 8.00 5.31 8.56
N ILE A 42 9.12 4.69 8.92
CA ILE A 42 10.41 5.36 9.06
C ILE A 42 11.16 5.32 7.72
N ILE A 43 10.95 4.25 6.95
CA ILE A 43 11.60 4.02 5.65
C ILE A 43 10.54 3.58 4.64
N ILE A 44 10.67 4.09 3.43
CA ILE A 44 9.89 3.70 2.26
C ILE A 44 10.87 3.32 1.15
N TYR A 45 10.71 2.14 0.56
CA TYR A 45 11.53 1.64 -0.53
C TYR A 45 10.64 0.98 -1.60
N GLN A 46 10.89 1.24 -2.88
CA GLN A 46 10.24 0.54 -3.99
C GLN A 46 11.24 -0.44 -4.57
N ASP A 47 10.87 -1.72 -4.64
CA ASP A 47 11.71 -2.74 -5.28
C ASP A 47 11.54 -2.74 -6.81
N LYS A 48 12.40 -3.50 -7.51
CA LYS A 48 12.34 -3.62 -8.98
C LYS A 48 11.10 -4.35 -9.50
N SER A 49 10.32 -4.98 -8.63
CA SER A 49 9.06 -5.67 -8.98
C SER A 49 7.84 -4.80 -8.66
N ASP A 50 8.04 -3.49 -8.46
CA ASP A 50 7.00 -2.50 -8.15
C ASP A 50 6.27 -2.74 -6.82
N ASN A 51 6.85 -3.53 -5.90
CA ASN A 51 6.34 -3.59 -4.53
C ASN A 51 6.89 -2.42 -3.70
N PHE A 52 6.04 -1.89 -2.83
CA PHE A 52 6.44 -0.90 -1.83
C PHE A 52 6.69 -1.55 -0.48
N TRP A 53 7.82 -1.20 0.12
CA TRP A 53 8.28 -1.68 1.40
C TRP A 53 8.28 -0.55 2.41
N PHE A 54 7.66 -0.78 3.57
CA PHE A 54 7.55 0.19 4.65
C PHE A 54 8.12 -0.40 5.93
N ALA A 55 9.22 0.15 6.44
CA ALA A 55 9.71 -0.23 7.76
C ALA A 55 9.03 0.61 8.83
N SER A 56 8.47 -0.07 9.83
CA SER A 56 7.88 0.55 11.01
C SER A 56 8.48 -0.02 12.30
N ASP A 57 7.98 0.44 13.43
CA ASP A 57 8.31 -0.08 14.76
C ASP A 57 7.75 -1.49 15.03
N LYS A 58 6.82 -1.98 14.20
CA LYS A 58 6.23 -3.32 14.34
C LYS A 58 6.83 -4.36 13.40
N GLY A 59 7.64 -3.94 12.45
CA GLY A 59 8.23 -4.80 11.44
C GLY A 59 8.28 -4.12 10.08
N VAL A 60 8.20 -4.94 9.03
CA VAL A 60 8.28 -4.49 7.65
C VAL A 60 7.00 -4.86 6.92
N TYR A 61 6.34 -3.87 6.33
CA TYR A 61 5.21 -4.11 5.46
C TYR A 61 5.66 -4.19 4.00
N ARG A 62 5.07 -5.11 3.23
CA ARG A 62 5.15 -5.15 1.77
C ARG A 62 3.76 -4.89 1.18
N TYR A 63 3.69 -3.98 0.23
CA TYR A 63 2.51 -3.71 -0.59
C TYR A 63 2.80 -4.08 -2.04
N ASP A 64 2.05 -5.04 -2.57
CA ASP A 64 2.21 -5.55 -3.95
C ASP A 64 1.27 -4.87 -4.97
N GLY A 65 0.56 -3.82 -4.56
CA GLY A 65 -0.49 -3.17 -5.35
C GLY A 65 -1.90 -3.56 -4.92
N ASP A 66 -2.08 -4.75 -4.35
CA ASP A 66 -3.38 -5.27 -3.91
C ASP A 66 -3.40 -5.55 -2.40
N ASN A 67 -2.38 -6.24 -1.90
CA ASN A 67 -2.26 -6.77 -0.55
C ASN A 67 -1.19 -6.03 0.25
N LEU A 68 -1.49 -5.78 1.53
CA LEU A 68 -0.50 -5.29 2.49
C LEU A 68 -0.16 -6.41 3.49
N ILE A 69 1.05 -6.95 3.38
CA ILE A 69 1.57 -8.05 4.20
C ILE A 69 2.51 -7.46 5.24
N LEU A 70 2.40 -7.89 6.51
CA LEU A 70 3.30 -7.50 7.59
C LEU A 70 4.23 -8.67 7.94
N PHE A 71 5.54 -8.41 7.90
CA PHE A 71 6.59 -9.30 8.37
C PHE A 71 7.11 -8.86 9.74
N THR A 72 7.20 -9.81 10.66
CA THR A 72 7.52 -9.63 12.08
C THR A 72 8.63 -10.57 12.53
N SER A 73 8.93 -10.59 13.84
CA SER A 73 9.86 -11.54 14.44
C SER A 73 9.49 -12.99 14.22
N ASN A 74 8.20 -13.30 14.04
CA ASN A 74 7.74 -14.66 13.76
C ASN A 74 8.10 -15.10 12.33
N ASP A 75 8.39 -14.17 11.44
CA ASP A 75 8.72 -14.37 10.03
C ASP A 75 10.24 -14.33 9.77
N GLY A 76 11.04 -14.38 10.85
CA GLY A 76 12.51 -14.33 10.78
C GLY A 76 13.10 -12.92 10.83
N LEU A 77 12.27 -11.87 10.81
CA LEU A 77 12.70 -10.48 10.94
C LEU A 77 12.60 -10.04 12.40
N LYS A 78 13.67 -10.23 13.18
CA LYS A 78 13.67 -9.80 14.60
C LYS A 78 13.31 -8.31 14.71
N ASN A 79 12.63 -7.98 15.82
CA ASN A 79 12.06 -6.66 16.08
C ASN A 79 13.15 -5.59 16.30
N TYR A 80 13.76 -5.16 15.20
CA TYR A 80 14.74 -4.10 15.18
C TYR A 80 14.27 -2.97 14.29
N ARG A 81 14.73 -1.76 14.65
CA ARG A 81 14.59 -0.59 13.80
C ARG A 81 15.39 -0.82 12.52
N ILE A 82 14.70 -0.87 11.38
CA ILE A 82 15.37 -0.86 10.08
C ILE A 82 16.01 0.52 9.86
N ILE A 83 17.24 0.52 9.38
CA ILE A 83 18.05 1.72 9.11
C ILE A 83 18.07 2.02 7.61
N SER A 84 18.16 0.99 6.78
CA SER A 84 18.17 1.08 5.33
C SER A 84 17.65 -0.19 4.68
N VAL A 85 17.20 -0.05 3.43
CA VAL A 85 16.79 -1.15 2.57
C VAL A 85 17.56 -1.03 1.26
N GLN A 86 18.13 -2.13 0.79
CA GLN A 86 18.87 -2.22 -0.48
C GLN A 86 18.45 -3.48 -1.24
N GLU A 87 18.56 -3.45 -2.56
CA GLU A 87 18.22 -4.58 -3.41
C GLU A 87 19.39 -4.97 -4.32
N ASP A 88 19.74 -6.26 -4.34
CA ASP A 88 20.77 -6.74 -5.25
C ASP A 88 20.27 -6.94 -6.69
N LYS A 89 21.16 -7.38 -7.59
CA LYS A 89 20.84 -7.57 -9.00
C LYS A 89 19.83 -8.70 -9.28
N VAL A 90 19.68 -9.64 -8.37
CA VAL A 90 18.79 -10.80 -8.54
C VAL A 90 17.48 -10.65 -7.77
N GLY A 91 17.25 -9.49 -7.13
CA GLY A 91 16.01 -9.15 -6.45
C GLY A 91 15.97 -9.50 -4.97
N ASN A 92 17.09 -9.90 -4.35
CA ASN A 92 17.09 -10.04 -2.89
C ASN A 92 17.11 -8.66 -2.24
N LEU A 93 16.33 -8.51 -1.20
CA LEU A 93 16.30 -7.30 -0.38
C LEU A 93 17.13 -7.49 0.89
N TYR A 94 17.86 -6.46 1.27
CA TYR A 94 18.71 -6.41 2.43
C TYR A 94 18.21 -5.28 3.33
N PHE A 95 17.87 -5.65 4.56
CA PHE A 95 17.35 -4.76 5.59
C PHE A 95 18.43 -4.60 6.66
N ASP A 96 19.03 -3.42 6.70
CA ASP A 96 20.09 -3.10 7.65
C ASP A 96 19.46 -2.75 9.01
N THR A 97 19.98 -3.36 10.06
CA THR A 97 19.58 -3.11 11.45
C THR A 97 20.82 -2.81 12.29
N PRO A 98 20.67 -2.22 13.49
CA PRO A 98 21.81 -2.01 14.40
C PRO A 98 22.57 -3.29 14.75
N GLU A 99 21.93 -4.46 14.67
CA GLU A 99 22.48 -5.75 15.10
C GLU A 99 22.87 -6.68 13.94
N GLY A 100 22.69 -6.24 12.69
CA GLY A 100 23.06 -7.03 11.52
C GLY A 100 22.18 -6.78 10.31
N VAL A 101 22.37 -7.60 9.28
CA VAL A 101 21.66 -7.49 8.00
C VAL A 101 20.73 -8.68 7.81
N TYR A 102 19.46 -8.39 7.51
CA TYR A 102 18.46 -9.38 7.16
C TYR A 102 18.28 -9.40 5.65
N LYS A 103 18.36 -10.59 5.05
CA LYS A 103 18.12 -10.82 3.64
C LYS A 103 16.73 -11.41 3.45
N PHE A 104 15.92 -10.82 2.58
CA PHE A 104 14.68 -11.38 2.07
C PHE A 104 14.88 -11.86 0.62
N ASN A 105 14.59 -13.12 0.35
CA ASN A 105 14.82 -13.75 -0.96
C ASN A 105 13.58 -13.77 -1.88
N GLY A 106 12.48 -13.15 -1.46
CA GLY A 106 11.18 -13.23 -2.14
C GLY A 106 10.14 -14.04 -1.36
N GLU A 107 10.60 -14.96 -0.51
CA GLU A 107 9.77 -15.91 0.24
C GLU A 107 9.98 -15.77 1.75
N GLU A 108 11.23 -15.73 2.21
CA GLU A 108 11.59 -15.76 3.64
C GLU A 108 12.73 -14.81 4.01
N PHE A 109 12.82 -14.48 5.30
CA PHE A 109 13.93 -13.75 5.89
C PHE A 109 15.02 -14.69 6.40
N SER A 110 16.28 -14.32 6.17
CA SER A 110 17.46 -14.94 6.74
C SER A 110 18.42 -13.88 7.27
N THR A 111 19.19 -14.20 8.30
CA THR A 111 20.26 -13.30 8.80
C THR A 111 21.56 -13.64 8.10
N LEU A 112 22.30 -12.62 7.65
CA LEU A 112 23.65 -12.83 7.15
C LEU A 112 24.61 -13.04 8.33
N PRO A 113 25.35 -14.15 8.39
CA PRO A 113 26.30 -14.39 9.47
C PRO A 113 27.45 -13.40 9.38
N ILE A 114 27.85 -12.84 10.52
CA ILE A 114 29.12 -12.14 10.65
C ILE A 114 30.21 -13.22 10.66
N LEU A 115 31.06 -13.24 9.64
CA LEU A 115 32.26 -14.09 9.65
C LEU A 115 33.29 -13.41 10.54
N GLU A 116 33.65 -14.05 11.65
CA GLU A 116 34.76 -13.64 12.53
C GLU A 116 36.12 -14.06 11.95
#